data_AF-A0A6A4I541-F1
#
_entry.id   AF-A0A6A4I541-F1
#
_cell.length_a   1.000
_cell.length_b   1.000
_cell.length_c   1.000
_cell.angle_alpha   90.00
_cell.angle_beta   90.00
_cell.angle_gamma   90.00
#
_symmetry.space_group_name_H-M   'P 1'
#
loop_
_entity.id
_entity.type
_entity.pdbx_description
1 polymer ?
#
loop_
_entity_poly.entity_id
_entity_poly.type
_entity_poly.pdbx_seq_one_letter_code
_entity_poly.pdbx_strand_id
1 'polypeptide(L)'
;MSHFNQNPTPPLSFPCSSNTLGTYTALITSLINQERDKVAVYYQTKLAQLEVQQKLQQPELDTAKEEDLEVNVKAQSTEQDVQAELNSLRAQFQVLEQDRLRARRAEEAAKREVESLRGEAEKSRSKMESLELFVSEMKREKSRLETELANLKESSNAEKERLLDEMEKNRVEFSSRLEKVAREGANHEAKAIERLRRESNSLITSIRTKHAQSSRDADAALAESTKEVERYAQDLWKVKDERWIVETERDTAARALQDEKQLVRQARKRLASVHSRAKAAADKYHLSSQALAISIDHMRGNLNDAQTTAAHQMDDLRCQLFAAQEEGAREKEVKEKLGNRISSLDAIIRETEAARSAAAQQVTDLNGQLSAVQQEECQAKESHAEEVSLLNGIIHNLESERTATGQQMEDLLCEISANRQEAKQMEENFAKRIFSLDAILRHHEIAFIEHDSYVLRPCPKLVSLLEYLHKLAVKRPTSESSPPTPPIVPESFTVHTDAVIPIISARVDHLVRWSQQLKQTLKKRDQMIASLKASTTVASSQAAAENTTNSKLPQVLPMVSTSSTDRGHAQILAPKAVRELLHGHYPPRRINQPKECS
;
A
#
# COMPACT_ATOMS: atom_id res chain seq x y z
N MET A 1 51.02 75.04 -70.72
CA MET A 1 50.29 76.30 -70.50
C MET A 1 51.31 77.27 -69.89
N SER A 2 51.70 78.43 -70.44
CA SER A 2 51.01 79.47 -71.26
C SER A 2 49.89 80.18 -70.48
N HIS A 3 49.71 81.52 -70.51
CA HIS A 3 50.26 82.62 -71.35
C HIS A 3 50.84 83.75 -70.42
N PHE A 4 51.52 84.86 -70.79
CA PHE A 4 51.54 85.77 -71.96
C PHE A 4 50.23 86.59 -72.15
N ASN A 5 50.19 87.87 -72.54
CA ASN A 5 51.18 88.93 -72.86
C ASN A 5 50.49 90.30 -72.50
N GLN A 6 51.09 91.37 -71.94
CA GLN A 6 51.89 92.46 -72.58
C GLN A 6 51.42 92.88 -73.99
N ASN A 7 51.35 94.16 -74.44
CA ASN A 7 51.63 95.53 -73.92
C ASN A 7 51.12 96.56 -75.02
N PRO A 8 51.56 97.83 -75.20
CA PRO A 8 51.87 98.98 -74.31
C PRO A 8 51.24 100.35 -74.80
N THR A 9 51.65 101.47 -74.19
CA THR A 9 51.62 102.87 -74.72
C THR A 9 53.05 103.28 -75.22
N PRO A 10 53.47 104.55 -75.51
CA PRO A 10 52.80 105.87 -75.65
C PRO A 10 53.17 106.64 -76.96
N PRO A 11 52.75 107.92 -77.16
CA PRO A 11 53.16 108.77 -78.31
C PRO A 11 54.21 109.85 -77.97
N LEU A 12 54.93 110.37 -78.97
CA LEU A 12 55.48 111.74 -79.03
C LEU A 12 56.02 112.07 -80.45
N SER A 13 56.15 113.36 -80.77
CA SER A 13 56.61 113.87 -82.09
C SER A 13 57.22 115.28 -81.99
N PHE A 14 58.20 115.62 -82.83
CA PHE A 14 58.33 116.90 -83.55
C PHE A 14 59.54 116.84 -84.53
N PRO A 15 59.56 117.56 -85.68
CA PRO A 15 60.61 117.41 -86.71
C PRO A 15 61.44 118.70 -86.98
N CYS A 16 62.25 118.65 -88.05
CA CYS A 16 62.95 119.75 -88.74
C CYS A 16 64.19 120.38 -88.06
N SER A 17 65.18 120.94 -88.78
CA SER A 17 65.65 120.64 -90.16
C SER A 17 67.01 121.31 -90.44
N SER A 18 68.04 120.48 -90.66
CA SER A 18 69.12 120.65 -91.65
C SER A 18 69.45 122.05 -92.21
N ASN A 19 70.58 122.65 -91.80
CA ASN A 19 71.78 122.83 -92.67
C ASN A 19 72.90 123.70 -92.08
N THR A 20 72.69 124.42 -90.97
CA THR A 20 73.80 124.97 -90.15
C THR A 20 74.49 123.91 -89.27
N LEU A 21 73.92 122.70 -89.21
CA LEU A 21 74.34 121.64 -88.30
C LEU A 21 75.74 121.07 -88.62
N GLY A 22 76.09 120.92 -89.90
CA GLY A 22 77.25 120.12 -90.34
C GLY A 22 78.60 120.53 -89.73
N THR A 23 78.89 121.83 -89.67
CA THR A 23 80.14 122.36 -89.11
C THR A 23 80.15 122.34 -87.58
N TYR A 24 79.01 122.58 -86.91
CA TYR A 24 78.90 122.43 -85.45
C TYR A 24 79.01 120.96 -85.01
N THR A 25 78.41 120.01 -85.75
CA THR A 25 78.49 118.58 -85.43
C THR A 25 79.92 118.06 -85.43
N ALA A 26 80.77 118.49 -86.37
CA ALA A 26 82.16 118.06 -86.42
C ALA A 26 82.94 118.44 -85.15
N LEU A 27 82.81 119.70 -84.72
CA LEU A 27 83.47 120.22 -83.52
C LEU A 27 82.91 119.61 -82.23
N ILE A 28 81.58 119.47 -82.14
CA ILE A 28 80.90 118.84 -81.00
C ILE A 28 81.24 117.35 -80.89
N THR A 29 81.28 116.60 -82.00
CA THR A 29 81.66 115.18 -82.00
C THR A 29 83.11 114.98 -81.54
N SER A 30 84.03 115.86 -81.94
CA SER A 30 85.42 115.81 -81.45
C SER A 30 85.51 116.01 -79.94
N LEU A 31 84.76 116.97 -79.38
CA LEU A 31 84.75 117.25 -77.95
C LEU A 31 84.08 116.13 -77.13
N ILE A 32 82.97 115.59 -77.64
CA ILE A 32 82.25 114.46 -77.03
C ILE A 32 83.16 113.23 -76.92
N ASN A 33 83.91 112.89 -77.98
CA ASN A 33 84.79 111.73 -77.95
C ASN A 33 85.92 111.90 -76.91
N GLN A 34 86.52 113.10 -76.82
CA GLN A 34 87.60 113.36 -75.85
C GLN A 34 87.14 113.26 -74.37
N GLU A 35 85.90 113.64 -74.06
CA GLU A 35 85.32 113.41 -72.72
C GLU A 35 84.91 111.95 -72.51
N ARG A 36 84.38 111.29 -73.55
CA ARG A 36 83.93 109.88 -73.47
C ARG A 36 85.04 108.93 -73.07
N ASP A 37 86.25 109.13 -73.59
CA ASP A 37 87.40 108.27 -73.27
C ASP A 37 87.88 108.47 -71.81
N LYS A 38 87.85 109.70 -71.28
CA LYS A 38 88.13 109.97 -69.86
C LYS A 38 87.12 109.27 -68.94
N VAL A 39 85.84 109.37 -69.28
CA VAL A 39 84.74 108.75 -68.52
C VAL A 39 84.87 107.22 -68.55
N ALA A 40 85.22 106.62 -69.69
CA ALA A 40 85.44 105.18 -69.80
C ALA A 40 86.53 104.68 -68.85
N VAL A 41 87.70 105.32 -68.83
CA VAL A 41 88.82 104.96 -67.95
C VAL A 41 88.43 105.08 -66.47
N TYR A 42 87.67 106.13 -66.10
CA TYR A 42 87.18 106.30 -64.73
C TYR A 42 86.28 105.14 -64.28
N TYR A 43 85.25 104.79 -65.07
CA TYR A 43 84.32 103.71 -64.74
C TYR A 43 84.99 102.33 -64.71
N GLN A 44 85.91 102.06 -65.64
CA GLN A 44 86.62 100.78 -65.71
C GLN A 44 87.53 100.58 -64.48
N THR A 45 88.15 101.65 -63.97
CA THR A 45 88.90 101.63 -62.71
C THR A 45 87.99 101.41 -61.50
N LYS A 46 86.80 102.02 -61.49
CA LYS A 46 85.79 101.89 -60.43
C LYS A 46 85.20 100.48 -60.32
N LEU A 47 85.06 99.78 -61.44
CA LEU A 47 84.61 98.38 -61.50
C LEU A 47 85.62 97.43 -60.87
N ALA A 48 86.91 97.54 -61.25
CA ALA A 48 87.97 96.69 -60.72
C ALA A 48 88.11 96.76 -59.18
N GLN A 49 87.86 97.93 -58.58
CA GLN A 49 87.86 98.07 -57.12
C GLN A 49 86.70 97.32 -56.44
N LEU A 50 85.52 97.26 -57.07
CA LEU A 50 84.34 96.58 -56.50
C LEU A 50 84.48 95.05 -56.57
N GLU A 51 85.06 94.50 -57.65
CA GLU A 51 85.31 93.06 -57.76
C GLU A 51 86.31 92.54 -56.71
N VAL A 52 87.33 93.35 -56.38
CA VAL A 52 88.26 93.04 -55.28
C VAL A 52 87.55 93.07 -53.93
N GLN A 53 86.68 94.05 -53.70
CA GLN A 53 85.94 94.18 -52.45
C GLN A 53 84.95 93.02 -52.23
N GLN A 54 84.31 92.52 -53.31
CA GLN A 54 83.38 91.40 -53.23
C GLN A 54 84.07 90.05 -52.90
N LYS A 55 85.30 89.83 -53.40
CA LYS A 55 86.07 88.60 -53.12
C LYS A 55 86.58 88.48 -51.69
N LEU A 56 86.65 89.59 -50.94
CA LEU A 56 87.07 89.61 -49.54
C LEU A 56 85.97 89.23 -48.54
N GLN A 57 84.69 89.21 -48.95
CA GLN A 57 83.55 88.93 -48.04
C GLN A 57 83.00 87.49 -48.14
N GLN A 58 83.54 86.63 -49.01
CA GLN A 58 83.04 85.26 -49.15
C GLN A 58 83.42 84.26 -48.03
N PRO A 59 84.56 84.36 -47.30
CA PRO A 59 84.92 83.32 -46.33
C PRO A 59 84.18 83.39 -44.98
N GLU A 60 83.45 84.48 -44.70
CA GLU A 60 82.74 84.68 -43.41
C GLU A 60 81.32 84.09 -43.39
N LEU A 61 80.81 83.58 -44.51
CA LEU A 61 79.40 83.20 -44.66
C LEU A 61 79.16 81.68 -44.60
N ASP A 62 80.19 80.85 -44.60
CA ASP A 62 80.03 79.38 -44.62
C ASP A 62 80.20 78.70 -43.26
N THR A 63 80.98 79.27 -42.32
CA THR A 63 81.09 78.75 -40.94
C THR A 63 79.81 78.94 -40.13
N ALA A 64 79.06 80.02 -40.37
CA ALA A 64 77.82 80.33 -39.65
C ALA A 64 76.61 79.44 -40.02
N LYS A 65 76.77 78.46 -40.94
CA LYS A 65 75.66 77.60 -41.39
C LYS A 65 75.63 76.21 -40.75
N GLU A 66 76.75 75.70 -40.23
CA GLU A 66 76.78 74.34 -39.65
C GLU A 66 76.15 74.28 -38.25
N GLU A 67 76.35 75.29 -37.39
CA GLU A 67 75.82 75.29 -36.03
C GLU A 67 74.28 75.42 -35.98
N ASP A 68 73.70 76.33 -36.77
CA ASP A 68 72.24 76.52 -36.86
C ASP A 68 71.52 75.27 -37.42
N LEU A 69 72.18 74.52 -38.31
CA LEU A 69 71.64 73.25 -38.81
C LEU A 69 71.64 72.15 -37.73
N GLU A 70 72.70 72.03 -36.93
CA GLU A 70 72.76 70.98 -35.90
C GLU A 70 71.80 71.25 -34.73
N VAL A 71 71.55 72.52 -34.39
CA VAL A 71 70.54 72.91 -33.39
C VAL A 71 69.12 72.65 -33.91
N ASN A 72 68.80 73.05 -35.15
CA ASN A 72 67.47 72.87 -35.72
C ASN A 72 67.10 71.38 -35.91
N VAL A 73 68.06 70.53 -36.30
CA VAL A 73 67.82 69.07 -36.41
C VAL A 73 67.52 68.43 -35.05
N LYS A 74 68.18 68.85 -33.97
CA LYS A 74 67.90 68.37 -32.60
C LYS A 74 66.57 68.88 -32.06
N ALA A 75 66.15 70.10 -32.44
CA ALA A 75 64.83 70.63 -32.14
C ALA A 75 63.74 69.82 -32.87
N GLN A 76 63.91 69.56 -34.17
CA GLN A 76 62.95 68.77 -34.95
C GLN A 76 62.88 67.31 -34.53
N SER A 77 63.98 66.67 -34.13
CA SER A 77 63.93 65.29 -33.62
C SER A 77 63.15 65.22 -32.30
N THR A 78 63.42 66.13 -31.36
CA THR A 78 62.70 66.16 -30.07
C THR A 78 61.22 66.54 -30.22
N GLU A 79 60.86 67.40 -31.18
CA GLU A 79 59.46 67.67 -31.52
C GLU A 79 58.76 66.46 -32.17
N GLN A 80 59.47 65.69 -33.01
CA GLN A 80 58.97 64.41 -33.55
C GLN A 80 58.81 63.33 -32.47
N ASP A 81 59.77 63.21 -31.54
CA ASP A 81 59.72 62.26 -30.43
C ASP A 81 58.53 62.57 -29.50
N VAL A 82 58.35 63.84 -29.11
CA VAL A 82 57.19 64.28 -28.32
C VAL A 82 55.88 64.04 -29.07
N GLN A 83 55.81 64.29 -30.37
CA GLN A 83 54.62 64.00 -31.18
C GLN A 83 54.36 62.49 -31.32
N ALA A 84 55.39 61.65 -31.34
CA ALA A 84 55.28 60.20 -31.32
C ALA A 84 54.76 59.69 -29.95
N GLU A 85 55.27 60.23 -28.84
CA GLU A 85 54.74 59.95 -27.51
C GLU A 85 53.28 60.39 -27.37
N LEU A 86 52.92 61.59 -27.83
CA LEU A 86 51.56 62.14 -27.76
C LEU A 86 50.57 61.29 -28.59
N ASN A 87 50.99 60.79 -29.76
CA ASN A 87 50.21 59.83 -30.54
C ASN A 87 50.13 58.43 -29.88
N SER A 88 51.20 57.97 -29.22
CA SER A 88 51.19 56.73 -28.42
C SER A 88 50.23 56.84 -27.24
N LEU A 89 50.25 57.94 -26.49
CA LEU A 89 49.31 58.25 -25.40
C LEU A 89 47.86 58.32 -25.88
N ARG A 90 47.60 58.91 -27.05
CA ARG A 90 46.26 58.89 -27.68
C ARG A 90 45.80 57.47 -28.01
N ALA A 91 46.67 56.63 -28.59
CA ALA A 91 46.36 55.25 -28.89
C ALA A 91 46.08 54.43 -27.60
N GLN A 92 46.91 54.60 -26.57
CA GLN A 92 46.71 53.98 -25.25
C GLN A 92 45.38 54.42 -24.61
N PHE A 93 45.03 55.72 -24.70
CA PHE A 93 43.75 56.23 -24.19
C PHE A 93 42.55 55.62 -24.92
N GLN A 94 42.60 55.51 -26.26
CA GLN A 94 41.54 54.87 -27.05
C GLN A 94 41.38 53.38 -26.73
N VAL A 95 42.48 52.66 -26.51
CA VAL A 95 42.44 51.26 -26.03
C VAL A 95 41.78 51.18 -24.65
N LEU A 96 42.16 52.08 -23.72
CA LEU A 96 41.64 52.10 -22.36
C LEU A 96 40.15 52.52 -22.29
N GLU A 97 39.67 53.34 -23.22
CA GLU A 97 38.24 53.59 -23.43
C GLU A 97 37.49 52.39 -24.02
N GLN A 98 38.08 51.69 -25.01
CA GLN A 98 37.49 50.43 -25.50
C GLN A 98 37.40 49.39 -24.40
N ASP A 99 38.43 49.24 -23.56
CA ASP A 99 38.42 48.28 -22.45
C ASP A 99 37.47 48.70 -21.33
N ARG A 100 37.29 50.00 -21.05
CA ARG A 100 36.19 50.48 -20.20
C ARG A 100 34.80 50.14 -20.76
N LEU A 101 34.61 50.25 -22.08
CA LEU A 101 33.36 49.88 -22.75
C LEU A 101 33.13 48.36 -22.76
N ARG A 102 34.19 47.55 -22.95
CA ARG A 102 34.15 46.09 -22.82
C ARG A 102 33.79 45.69 -21.38
N ALA A 103 34.45 46.29 -20.38
CA ALA A 103 34.20 46.04 -18.97
C ALA A 103 32.74 46.36 -18.57
N ARG A 104 32.20 47.52 -18.99
CA ARG A 104 30.78 47.86 -18.75
C ARG A 104 29.82 46.86 -19.41
N ARG A 105 30.08 46.45 -20.66
CA ARG A 105 29.25 45.44 -21.36
C ARG A 105 29.30 44.09 -20.65
N ALA A 106 30.47 43.68 -20.15
CA ALA A 106 30.63 42.46 -19.36
C ALA A 106 29.92 42.56 -17.98
N GLU A 107 30.01 43.71 -17.31
CA GLU A 107 29.31 43.99 -16.05
C GLU A 107 27.79 43.95 -16.23
N GLU A 108 27.26 44.56 -17.30
CA GLU A 108 25.83 44.47 -17.63
C GLU A 108 25.40 43.05 -18.04
N ALA A 109 26.25 42.29 -18.74
CA ALA A 109 25.96 40.90 -19.07
C ALA A 109 25.88 40.04 -17.80
N ALA A 110 26.87 40.16 -16.90
CA ALA A 110 26.88 39.48 -15.61
C ALA A 110 25.68 39.89 -14.74
N LYS A 111 25.24 41.16 -14.76
CA LYS A 111 24.02 41.59 -14.07
C LYS A 111 22.76 40.92 -14.61
N ARG A 112 22.62 40.79 -15.94
CA ARG A 112 21.48 40.07 -16.57
C ARG A 112 21.52 38.58 -16.22
N GLU A 113 22.69 37.97 -16.19
CA GLU A 113 22.88 36.56 -15.80
C GLU A 113 22.53 36.33 -14.32
N VAL A 114 22.99 37.20 -13.42
CA VAL A 114 22.64 37.14 -11.98
C VAL A 114 21.15 37.32 -11.74
N GLU A 115 20.47 38.27 -12.41
CA GLU A 115 19.03 38.45 -12.26
C GLU A 115 18.23 37.25 -12.82
N SER A 116 18.72 36.61 -13.89
CA SER A 116 18.14 35.37 -14.44
C SER A 116 18.26 34.20 -13.46
N LEU A 117 19.48 33.96 -12.94
CA LEU A 117 19.74 32.91 -11.94
C LEU A 117 18.97 33.15 -10.65
N ARG A 118 18.80 34.41 -10.25
CA ARG A 118 17.94 34.79 -9.12
C ARG A 118 16.48 34.45 -9.37
N GLY A 119 15.94 34.74 -10.55
CA GLY A 119 14.58 34.35 -10.93
C GLY A 119 14.37 32.83 -10.92
N GLU A 120 15.36 32.06 -11.34
CA GLU A 120 15.35 30.59 -11.25
C GLU A 120 15.44 30.09 -9.80
N ALA A 121 16.22 30.75 -8.94
CA ALA A 121 16.30 30.45 -7.51
C ALA A 121 14.98 30.77 -6.78
N GLU A 122 14.35 31.92 -7.04
CA GLU A 122 13.04 32.28 -6.47
C GLU A 122 11.91 31.35 -6.98
N LYS A 123 11.97 30.90 -8.24
CA LYS A 123 11.08 29.87 -8.81
C LYS A 123 11.32 28.47 -8.23
N SER A 124 12.55 28.16 -7.83
CA SER A 124 12.89 26.88 -7.17
C SER A 124 12.49 26.90 -5.70
N ARG A 125 12.63 28.04 -5.04
CA ARG A 125 12.18 28.29 -3.66
C ARG A 125 10.66 28.16 -3.52
N SER A 126 9.89 28.81 -4.40
CA SER A 126 8.41 28.71 -4.36
C SER A 126 7.90 27.28 -4.60
N LYS A 127 8.59 26.48 -5.43
CA LYS A 127 8.34 25.03 -5.53
C LYS A 127 8.65 24.28 -4.23
N MET A 128 9.77 24.60 -3.57
CA MET A 128 10.16 23.99 -2.30
C MET A 128 9.14 24.29 -1.20
N GLU A 129 8.74 25.56 -1.05
CA GLU A 129 7.70 26.00 -0.11
C GLU A 129 6.35 25.30 -0.41
N SER A 130 5.98 25.10 -1.69
CA SER A 130 4.80 24.31 -2.07
C SER A 130 4.92 22.81 -1.73
N LEU A 131 6.11 22.22 -1.81
CA LEU A 131 6.35 20.83 -1.43
C LEU A 131 6.38 20.64 0.09
N GLU A 132 6.90 21.60 0.85
CA GLU A 132 6.86 21.60 2.32
C GLU A 132 5.41 21.68 2.84
N LEU A 133 4.56 22.48 2.19
CA LEU A 133 3.12 22.53 2.48
C LEU A 133 2.46 21.18 2.21
N PHE A 134 2.70 20.56 1.04
CA PHE A 134 2.16 19.24 0.70
C PHE A 134 2.64 18.13 1.64
N VAL A 135 3.94 18.11 2.01
CA VAL A 135 4.48 17.17 3.00
C VAL A 135 3.85 17.40 4.39
N SER A 136 3.53 18.65 4.74
CA SER A 136 2.83 18.97 5.99
C SER A 136 1.36 18.57 5.97
N GLU A 137 0.70 18.62 4.82
CA GLU A 137 -0.66 18.12 4.60
C GLU A 137 -0.73 16.59 4.67
N MET A 138 0.15 15.90 3.92
CA MET A 138 0.29 14.44 3.96
C MET A 138 0.64 13.91 5.36
N LYS A 139 1.42 14.65 6.17
CA LYS A 139 1.66 14.31 7.58
C LYS A 139 0.38 14.40 8.44
N ARG A 140 -0.47 15.42 8.21
CA ARG A 140 -1.74 15.57 8.95
C ARG A 140 -2.73 14.47 8.57
N GLU A 141 -2.91 14.19 7.28
CA GLU A 141 -3.79 13.11 6.83
C GLU A 141 -3.25 11.73 7.23
N LYS A 142 -1.94 11.50 7.24
CA LYS A 142 -1.36 10.28 7.84
C LYS A 142 -1.77 10.15 9.31
N SER A 143 -1.51 11.15 10.16
CA SER A 143 -1.84 11.07 11.59
C SER A 143 -3.36 10.96 11.84
N ARG A 144 -4.18 11.59 10.99
CA ARG A 144 -5.64 11.43 11.00
C ARG A 144 -6.03 9.97 10.71
N LEU A 145 -5.55 9.39 9.62
CA LEU A 145 -5.82 7.98 9.26
C LEU A 145 -5.30 7.02 10.33
N GLU A 146 -4.16 7.30 10.97
CA GLU A 146 -3.66 6.55 12.12
C GLU A 146 -4.65 6.60 13.31
N THR A 147 -5.27 7.74 13.59
CA THR A 147 -6.33 7.84 14.63
C THR A 147 -7.65 7.20 14.21
N GLU A 148 -8.10 7.34 12.96
CA GLU A 148 -9.31 6.68 12.47
C GLU A 148 -9.17 5.14 12.50
N LEU A 149 -7.98 4.62 12.15
CA LEU A 149 -7.65 3.20 12.21
C LEU A 149 -7.55 2.68 13.66
N ALA A 150 -7.02 3.49 14.58
CA ALA A 150 -7.02 3.16 16.02
C ALA A 150 -8.47 3.06 16.57
N ASN A 151 -9.30 4.06 16.29
CA ASN A 151 -10.72 4.09 16.71
C ASN A 151 -11.52 2.91 16.13
N LEU A 152 -11.27 2.54 14.86
CA LEU A 152 -11.88 1.37 14.23
C LEU A 152 -11.46 0.05 14.89
N LYS A 153 -10.18 -0.09 15.27
CA LYS A 153 -9.69 -1.26 16.03
C LYS A 153 -10.33 -1.34 17.42
N GLU A 154 -10.45 -0.22 18.13
CA GLU A 154 -11.08 -0.17 19.44
C GLU A 154 -12.58 -0.53 19.34
N SER A 155 -13.31 0.07 18.40
CA SER A 155 -14.73 -0.26 18.15
C SER A 155 -14.94 -1.72 17.77
N SER A 156 -14.08 -2.28 16.90
CA SER A 156 -14.16 -3.68 16.47
C SER A 156 -13.84 -4.65 17.61
N ASN A 157 -12.87 -4.33 18.48
CA ASN A 157 -12.60 -5.12 19.68
C ASN A 157 -13.77 -5.05 20.67
N ALA A 158 -14.34 -3.87 20.92
CA ALA A 158 -15.49 -3.70 21.82
C ALA A 158 -16.76 -4.43 21.32
N GLU A 159 -16.97 -4.50 20.01
CA GLU A 159 -18.06 -5.28 19.42
C GLU A 159 -17.79 -6.79 19.48
N LYS A 160 -16.54 -7.22 19.26
CA LYS A 160 -16.12 -8.61 19.46
C LYS A 160 -16.30 -9.07 20.92
N GLU A 161 -15.95 -8.24 21.90
CA GLU A 161 -16.16 -8.54 23.32
C GLU A 161 -17.65 -8.68 23.65
N ARG A 162 -18.50 -7.76 23.19
CA ARG A 162 -19.97 -7.87 23.35
C ARG A 162 -20.54 -9.15 22.73
N LEU A 163 -20.06 -9.55 21.56
CA LEU A 163 -20.49 -10.79 20.90
C LEU A 163 -20.02 -12.04 21.67
N LEU A 164 -18.84 -12.01 22.29
CA LEU A 164 -18.36 -13.09 23.17
C LEU A 164 -19.19 -13.18 24.46
N ASP A 165 -19.50 -12.04 25.11
CA ASP A 165 -20.38 -11.98 26.28
C ASP A 165 -21.80 -12.48 25.95
N GLU A 166 -22.35 -12.11 24.79
CA GLU A 166 -23.66 -12.58 24.34
C GLU A 166 -23.65 -14.07 23.99
N MET A 167 -22.59 -14.58 23.34
CA MET A 167 -22.42 -16.01 23.12
C MET A 167 -22.31 -16.80 24.43
N GLU A 168 -21.55 -16.33 25.41
CA GLU A 168 -21.40 -16.99 26.71
C GLU A 168 -22.70 -16.96 27.50
N LYS A 169 -23.40 -15.81 27.53
CA LYS A 169 -24.75 -15.70 28.10
C LYS A 169 -25.72 -16.69 27.46
N ASN A 170 -25.73 -16.78 26.12
CA ASN A 170 -26.58 -17.72 25.39
C ASN A 170 -26.19 -19.19 25.67
N ARG A 171 -24.89 -19.50 25.82
CA ARG A 171 -24.39 -20.82 26.22
C ARG A 171 -24.87 -21.20 27.63
N VAL A 172 -24.79 -20.27 28.59
CA VAL A 172 -25.27 -20.47 29.97
C VAL A 172 -26.78 -20.64 30.00
N GLU A 173 -27.54 -19.82 29.28
CA GLU A 173 -29.01 -19.97 29.23
C GLU A 173 -29.42 -21.28 28.56
N PHE A 174 -28.79 -21.67 27.45
CA PHE A 174 -29.07 -22.94 26.78
C PHE A 174 -28.72 -24.14 27.67
N SER A 175 -27.60 -24.08 28.40
CA SER A 175 -27.23 -25.09 29.40
C SER A 175 -28.28 -25.20 30.51
N SER A 176 -28.74 -24.07 31.06
CA SER A 176 -29.80 -24.05 32.10
C SER A 176 -31.14 -24.58 31.58
N ARG A 177 -31.50 -24.27 30.32
CA ARG A 177 -32.68 -24.83 29.63
C ARG A 177 -32.56 -26.34 29.45
N LEU A 178 -31.40 -26.86 29.02
CA LEU A 178 -31.14 -28.30 28.90
C LEU A 178 -31.20 -29.01 30.25
N GLU A 179 -30.58 -28.44 31.29
CA GLU A 179 -30.59 -29.01 32.64
C GLU A 179 -32.00 -29.04 33.24
N LYS A 180 -32.82 -28.00 32.97
CA LYS A 180 -34.25 -28.00 33.30
C LYS A 180 -35.00 -29.12 32.56
N VAL A 181 -34.81 -29.26 31.25
CA VAL A 181 -35.46 -30.32 30.45
C VAL A 181 -35.03 -31.71 30.92
N ALA A 182 -33.77 -31.92 31.30
CA ALA A 182 -33.29 -33.17 31.86
C ALA A 182 -33.95 -33.49 33.23
N ARG A 183 -34.06 -32.49 34.12
CA ARG A 183 -34.77 -32.62 35.40
C ARG A 183 -36.27 -32.88 35.21
N GLU A 184 -36.90 -32.25 34.23
CA GLU A 184 -38.32 -32.48 33.90
C GLU A 184 -38.51 -33.88 33.30
N GLY A 185 -37.65 -34.31 32.38
CA GLY A 185 -37.63 -35.67 31.83
C GLY A 185 -37.50 -36.75 32.89
N ALA A 186 -36.50 -36.66 33.77
CA ALA A 186 -36.31 -37.61 34.87
C ALA A 186 -37.51 -37.62 35.86
N ASN A 187 -38.15 -36.47 36.08
CA ASN A 187 -39.37 -36.37 36.90
C ASN A 187 -40.58 -37.04 36.22
N HIS A 188 -40.72 -36.88 34.90
CA HIS A 188 -41.75 -37.58 34.12
C HIS A 188 -41.52 -39.10 34.06
N GLU A 189 -40.27 -39.54 33.91
CA GLU A 189 -39.88 -40.95 33.97
C GLU A 189 -40.17 -41.55 35.36
N ALA A 190 -39.74 -40.89 36.44
CA ALA A 190 -40.03 -41.32 37.81
C ALA A 190 -41.55 -41.44 38.07
N LYS A 191 -42.35 -40.48 37.58
CA LYS A 191 -43.82 -40.53 37.66
C LYS A 191 -44.43 -41.67 36.84
N ALA A 192 -43.85 -42.03 35.69
CA ALA A 192 -44.27 -43.17 34.89
C ALA A 192 -43.94 -44.50 35.59
N ILE A 193 -42.71 -44.64 36.12
CA ILE A 193 -42.28 -45.80 36.91
C ILE A 193 -43.15 -45.96 38.16
N GLU A 194 -43.46 -44.89 38.88
CA GLU A 194 -44.40 -44.92 40.01
C GLU A 194 -45.81 -45.36 39.59
N ARG A 195 -46.32 -44.85 38.46
CA ARG A 195 -47.65 -45.26 37.96
C ARG A 195 -47.68 -46.76 37.66
N LEU A 196 -46.71 -47.26 36.90
CA LEU A 196 -46.57 -48.68 36.57
C LEU A 196 -46.39 -49.54 37.83
N ARG A 197 -45.67 -49.07 38.85
CA ARG A 197 -45.58 -49.75 40.16
C ARG A 197 -46.92 -49.81 40.89
N ARG A 198 -47.71 -48.72 40.89
CA ARG A 198 -49.05 -48.71 41.50
C ARG A 198 -50.04 -49.60 40.76
N GLU A 199 -50.02 -49.58 39.43
CA GLU A 199 -50.84 -50.45 38.58
C GLU A 199 -50.46 -51.93 38.76
N SER A 200 -49.16 -52.26 38.78
CA SER A 200 -48.65 -53.60 39.06
C SER A 200 -49.03 -54.10 40.47
N ASN A 201 -48.86 -53.26 41.50
CA ASN A 201 -49.28 -53.62 42.87
C ASN A 201 -50.80 -53.82 42.97
N SER A 202 -51.60 -53.04 42.23
CA SER A 202 -53.06 -53.23 42.14
C SER A 202 -53.41 -54.56 41.46
N LEU A 203 -52.74 -54.89 40.34
CA LEU A 203 -52.89 -56.18 39.64
C LEU A 203 -52.50 -57.36 40.54
N ILE A 204 -51.35 -57.30 41.21
CA ILE A 204 -50.89 -58.33 42.17
C ILE A 204 -51.90 -58.50 43.30
N THR A 205 -52.49 -57.41 43.81
CA THR A 205 -53.53 -57.48 44.85
C THR A 205 -54.82 -58.11 44.32
N SER A 206 -55.26 -57.75 43.11
CA SER A 206 -56.42 -58.34 42.44
C SER A 206 -56.24 -59.83 42.12
N ILE A 207 -55.05 -60.24 41.71
CA ILE A 207 -54.70 -61.66 41.52
C ILE A 207 -54.74 -62.41 42.85
N ARG A 208 -54.17 -61.84 43.92
CA ARG A 208 -54.20 -62.44 45.27
C ARG A 208 -55.63 -62.57 45.81
N THR A 209 -56.49 -61.57 45.66
CA THR A 209 -57.88 -61.67 46.13
C THR A 209 -58.71 -62.64 45.31
N LYS A 210 -58.56 -62.67 43.98
CA LYS A 210 -59.20 -63.70 43.11
C LYS A 210 -58.71 -65.11 43.45
N HIS A 211 -57.42 -65.31 43.67
CA HIS A 211 -56.87 -66.62 44.03
C HIS A 211 -57.34 -67.06 45.43
N ALA A 212 -57.35 -66.16 46.41
CA ALA A 212 -57.89 -66.45 47.75
C ALA A 212 -59.39 -66.76 47.72
N GLN A 213 -60.17 -66.12 46.84
CA GLN A 213 -61.57 -66.47 46.65
C GLN A 213 -61.73 -67.83 45.97
N SER A 214 -61.03 -68.07 44.86
CA SER A 214 -61.03 -69.37 44.17
C SER A 214 -60.57 -70.53 45.06
N SER A 215 -59.69 -70.29 46.04
CA SER A 215 -59.34 -71.28 47.07
C SER A 215 -60.54 -71.59 47.96
N ARG A 216 -61.20 -70.56 48.53
CA ARG A 216 -62.40 -70.74 49.36
C ARG A 216 -63.54 -71.43 48.60
N ASP A 217 -63.72 -71.10 47.33
CA ASP A 217 -64.75 -71.70 46.48
C ASP A 217 -64.45 -73.20 46.25
N ALA A 218 -63.18 -73.56 46.07
CA ALA A 218 -62.74 -74.96 45.99
C ALA A 218 -62.85 -75.68 47.36
N ASP A 219 -62.46 -75.04 48.47
CA ASP A 219 -62.59 -75.58 49.82
C ASP A 219 -64.07 -75.82 50.19
N ALA A 220 -64.97 -74.92 49.77
CA ALA A 220 -66.41 -75.06 49.93
C ALA A 220 -66.97 -76.21 49.08
N ALA A 221 -66.58 -76.32 47.81
CA ALA A 221 -66.98 -77.43 46.94
C ALA A 221 -66.45 -78.79 47.44
N LEU A 222 -65.25 -78.84 48.02
CA LEU A 222 -64.70 -80.03 48.68
C LEU A 222 -65.50 -80.39 49.94
N ALA A 223 -65.89 -79.42 50.76
CA ALA A 223 -66.72 -79.63 51.94
C ALA A 223 -68.15 -80.08 51.58
N GLU A 224 -68.73 -79.58 50.49
CA GLU A 224 -70.03 -80.03 49.97
C GLU A 224 -69.95 -81.46 49.40
N SER A 225 -68.93 -81.75 48.60
CA SER A 225 -68.63 -83.09 48.09
C SER A 225 -68.43 -84.10 49.22
N THR A 226 -67.74 -83.71 50.30
CA THR A 226 -67.55 -84.56 51.48
C THR A 226 -68.88 -84.88 52.17
N LYS A 227 -69.79 -83.90 52.32
CA LYS A 227 -71.15 -84.12 52.87
C LYS A 227 -72.02 -84.99 51.96
N GLU A 228 -71.80 -84.97 50.65
CA GLU A 228 -72.48 -85.85 49.70
C GLU A 228 -71.97 -87.29 49.82
N VAL A 229 -70.64 -87.48 49.95
CA VAL A 229 -70.02 -88.78 50.24
C VAL A 229 -70.46 -89.34 51.60
N GLU A 230 -70.59 -88.50 52.63
CA GLU A 230 -71.15 -88.91 53.93
C GLU A 230 -72.61 -89.35 53.83
N ARG A 231 -73.44 -88.66 53.01
CA ARG A 231 -74.82 -89.08 52.74
C ARG A 231 -74.88 -90.41 51.99
N TYR A 232 -74.10 -90.58 50.92
CA TYR A 232 -74.01 -91.86 50.21
C TYR A 232 -73.49 -93.00 51.12
N ALA A 233 -72.58 -92.73 52.05
CA ALA A 233 -72.14 -93.72 53.03
C ALA A 233 -73.27 -94.12 54.01
N GLN A 234 -74.09 -93.17 54.46
CA GLN A 234 -75.28 -93.47 55.29
C GLN A 234 -76.33 -94.27 54.52
N ASP A 235 -76.60 -93.92 53.26
CA ASP A 235 -77.58 -94.63 52.42
C ASP A 235 -77.09 -96.04 52.04
N LEU A 236 -75.78 -96.23 51.81
CA LEU A 236 -75.18 -97.56 51.66
C LEU A 236 -75.34 -98.42 52.93
N TRP A 237 -75.32 -97.82 54.13
CA TRP A 237 -75.64 -98.55 55.37
C TRP A 237 -77.11 -98.92 55.46
N LYS A 238 -78.05 -98.03 55.11
CA LYS A 238 -79.49 -98.35 55.05
C LYS A 238 -79.76 -99.50 54.08
N VAL A 239 -79.26 -99.41 52.86
CA VAL A 239 -79.42 -100.45 51.82
C VAL A 239 -78.79 -101.78 52.24
N LYS A 240 -77.73 -101.76 53.05
CA LYS A 240 -77.10 -102.97 53.61
C LYS A 240 -77.94 -103.62 54.71
N ASP A 241 -78.57 -102.83 55.59
CA ASP A 241 -79.49 -103.33 56.61
C ASP A 241 -80.82 -103.81 55.99
N GLU A 242 -81.40 -103.05 55.05
CA GLU A 242 -82.56 -103.46 54.24
C GLU A 242 -82.27 -104.76 53.48
N ARG A 243 -81.09 -104.87 52.85
CA ARG A 243 -80.67 -106.13 52.23
C ARG A 243 -80.54 -107.25 53.25
N TRP A 244 -80.00 -107.01 54.45
CA TRP A 244 -79.89 -108.04 55.48
C TRP A 244 -81.27 -108.54 55.92
N ILE A 245 -82.23 -107.62 56.12
CA ILE A 245 -83.64 -107.97 56.39
C ILE A 245 -84.18 -108.85 55.26
N VAL A 246 -84.10 -108.39 54.00
CA VAL A 246 -84.58 -109.15 52.82
C VAL A 246 -83.87 -110.50 52.66
N GLU A 247 -82.58 -110.61 52.99
CA GLU A 247 -81.83 -111.88 52.96
C GLU A 247 -82.35 -112.85 54.06
N THR A 248 -82.66 -112.36 55.27
CA THR A 248 -83.28 -113.18 56.34
C THR A 248 -84.74 -113.57 56.07
N GLU A 249 -85.53 -112.68 55.46
CA GLU A 249 -86.88 -112.96 54.96
C GLU A 249 -86.85 -113.99 53.83
N ARG A 250 -85.89 -113.86 52.90
CA ARG A 250 -85.66 -114.84 51.84
C ARG A 250 -85.27 -116.20 52.40
N ASP A 251 -84.46 -116.25 53.47
CA ASP A 251 -84.04 -117.52 54.09
C ASP A 251 -85.14 -118.15 54.97
N THR A 252 -86.10 -117.37 55.50
CA THR A 252 -87.33 -117.93 56.11
C THR A 252 -88.33 -118.39 55.04
N ALA A 253 -88.53 -117.61 53.98
CA ALA A 253 -89.33 -118.00 52.82
C ALA A 253 -88.77 -119.24 52.10
N ALA A 254 -87.44 -119.39 52.01
CA ALA A 254 -86.79 -120.56 51.43
C ALA A 254 -87.02 -121.83 52.27
N ARG A 255 -87.09 -121.70 53.60
CA ARG A 255 -87.47 -122.80 54.51
C ARG A 255 -88.95 -123.17 54.35
N ALA A 256 -89.86 -122.20 54.37
CA ALA A 256 -91.28 -122.44 54.10
C ALA A 256 -91.52 -123.10 52.73
N LEU A 257 -90.77 -122.66 51.70
CA LEU A 257 -90.81 -123.25 50.35
C LEU A 257 -90.18 -124.65 50.29
N GLN A 258 -89.26 -125.01 51.20
CA GLN A 258 -88.71 -126.37 51.33
C GLN A 258 -89.77 -127.35 51.85
N ASP A 259 -90.55 -126.91 52.84
CA ASP A 259 -91.65 -127.68 53.42
C ASP A 259 -92.83 -127.78 52.43
N GLU A 260 -93.18 -126.69 51.77
CA GLU A 260 -94.17 -126.67 50.69
C GLU A 260 -93.75 -127.60 49.52
N LYS A 261 -92.46 -127.69 49.18
CA LYS A 261 -91.94 -128.65 48.18
C LYS A 261 -92.11 -130.11 48.59
N GLN A 262 -92.31 -130.45 49.86
CA GLN A 262 -92.72 -131.80 50.26
C GLN A 262 -94.22 -132.03 49.97
N LEU A 263 -95.06 -131.09 50.37
CA LEU A 263 -96.51 -131.13 50.10
C LEU A 263 -96.83 -131.13 48.60
N VAL A 264 -96.13 -130.32 47.79
CA VAL A 264 -96.30 -130.24 46.34
C VAL A 264 -95.91 -131.53 45.62
N ARG A 265 -95.00 -132.35 46.16
CA ARG A 265 -94.72 -133.70 45.61
C ARG A 265 -95.92 -134.65 45.77
N GLN A 266 -96.71 -134.51 46.83
CA GLN A 266 -97.97 -135.24 46.98
C GLN A 266 -99.08 -134.62 46.09
N ALA A 267 -99.19 -133.29 46.05
CA ALA A 267 -100.19 -132.59 45.24
C ALA A 267 -100.03 -132.81 43.73
N ARG A 268 -98.80 -132.97 43.22
CA ARG A 268 -98.54 -133.24 41.79
C ARG A 268 -99.18 -134.54 41.27
N LYS A 269 -99.48 -135.53 42.14
CA LYS A 269 -100.28 -136.71 41.75
C LYS A 269 -101.78 -136.42 41.60
N ARG A 270 -102.28 -135.28 42.08
CA ARG A 270 -103.68 -134.83 41.94
C ARG A 270 -103.86 -133.71 40.91
N LEU A 271 -102.81 -132.95 40.60
CA LEU A 271 -102.90 -131.75 39.75
C LEU A 271 -103.23 -132.02 38.26
N ALA A 272 -103.13 -133.28 37.81
CA ALA A 272 -103.50 -133.68 36.45
C ALA A 272 -104.97 -133.39 36.08
N SER A 273 -105.89 -133.29 37.06
CA SER A 273 -107.31 -132.93 36.81
C SER A 273 -107.59 -131.43 36.82
N VAL A 274 -106.65 -130.60 37.30
CA VAL A 274 -106.83 -129.14 37.47
C VAL A 274 -106.30 -128.34 36.27
N HIS A 275 -105.77 -129.03 35.25
CA HIS A 275 -105.48 -128.43 33.93
C HIS A 275 -106.74 -127.81 33.29
N SER A 276 -107.93 -128.28 33.70
CA SER A 276 -109.26 -127.70 33.44
C SER A 276 -109.44 -126.24 33.89
N ARG A 277 -108.57 -125.69 34.75
CA ARG A 277 -108.67 -124.32 35.29
C ARG A 277 -107.65 -123.34 34.68
N ALA A 278 -107.11 -123.67 33.50
CA ALA A 278 -106.18 -122.85 32.71
C ALA A 278 -106.78 -121.56 32.10
N LYS A 279 -107.69 -120.87 32.82
CA LYS A 279 -108.39 -119.66 32.34
C LYS A 279 -108.17 -118.40 33.19
N ALA A 280 -107.62 -118.53 34.40
CA ALA A 280 -107.29 -117.40 35.29
C ALA A 280 -105.85 -116.86 35.12
N ALA A 281 -105.11 -117.33 34.12
CA ALA A 281 -103.71 -116.93 33.87
C ALA A 281 -103.56 -115.81 32.82
N ALA A 282 -104.63 -115.47 32.10
CA ALA A 282 -104.61 -114.46 31.04
C ALA A 282 -104.39 -113.04 31.60
N ASP A 283 -105.02 -112.72 32.73
CA ASP A 283 -105.05 -111.36 33.29
C ASP A 283 -103.67 -110.88 33.78
N LYS A 284 -102.71 -111.80 33.96
CA LYS A 284 -101.36 -111.49 34.47
C LYS A 284 -100.45 -110.81 33.42
N TYR A 285 -100.79 -110.87 32.13
CA TYR A 285 -100.02 -110.17 31.09
C TYR A 285 -100.36 -108.67 30.97
N HIS A 286 -101.53 -108.23 31.43
CA HIS A 286 -102.00 -106.86 31.21
C HIS A 286 -101.22 -105.80 32.02
N LEU A 287 -100.75 -106.16 33.22
CA LEU A 287 -99.99 -105.27 34.11
C LEU A 287 -98.55 -105.03 33.63
N SER A 288 -97.91 -106.03 32.99
CA SER A 288 -96.55 -105.89 32.45
C SER A 288 -96.48 -104.85 31.32
N SER A 289 -97.53 -104.78 30.49
CA SER A 289 -97.66 -103.78 29.42
C SER A 289 -97.76 -102.35 29.95
N GLN A 290 -98.24 -102.15 31.18
CA GLN A 290 -98.51 -100.82 31.74
C GLN A 290 -97.25 -100.19 32.36
N ALA A 291 -96.38 -101.01 32.97
CA ALA A 291 -95.08 -100.54 33.47
C ALA A 291 -94.13 -100.09 32.34
N LEU A 292 -94.18 -100.77 31.18
CA LEU A 292 -93.40 -100.39 30.00
C LEU A 292 -93.83 -99.03 29.42
N ALA A 293 -95.13 -98.71 29.40
CA ALA A 293 -95.63 -97.42 28.94
C ALA A 293 -95.10 -96.26 29.80
N ILE A 294 -95.16 -96.39 31.14
CA ILE A 294 -94.68 -95.37 32.08
C ILE A 294 -93.17 -95.12 31.92
N SER A 295 -92.38 -96.18 31.70
CA SER A 295 -90.94 -96.06 31.43
C SER A 295 -90.63 -95.33 30.11
N ILE A 296 -91.42 -95.61 29.07
CA ILE A 296 -91.29 -94.94 27.76
C ILE A 296 -91.61 -93.45 27.87
N ASP A 297 -92.69 -93.06 28.56
CA ASP A 297 -93.02 -91.64 28.74
C ASP A 297 -92.03 -90.90 29.66
N HIS A 298 -91.46 -91.56 30.67
CA HIS A 298 -90.37 -90.96 31.47
C HIS A 298 -89.11 -90.69 30.64
N MET A 299 -88.68 -91.65 29.80
CA MET A 299 -87.58 -91.42 28.85
C MET A 299 -87.90 -90.32 27.83
N ARG A 300 -89.18 -90.14 27.47
CA ARG A 300 -89.65 -89.08 26.56
C ARG A 300 -89.56 -87.69 27.19
N GLY A 301 -89.83 -87.57 28.49
CA GLY A 301 -89.59 -86.34 29.27
C GLY A 301 -88.10 -85.99 29.28
N ASN A 302 -87.26 -86.93 29.74
CA ASN A 302 -85.81 -86.73 29.82
C ASN A 302 -85.17 -86.39 28.44
N LEU A 303 -85.72 -86.93 27.34
CA LEU A 303 -85.29 -86.59 25.97
C LEU A 303 -85.69 -85.16 25.58
N ASN A 304 -86.92 -84.73 25.89
CA ASN A 304 -87.36 -83.34 25.65
C ASN A 304 -86.53 -82.34 26.47
N ASP A 305 -86.23 -82.64 27.73
CA ASP A 305 -85.46 -81.74 28.60
C ASP A 305 -83.98 -81.65 28.17
N ALA A 306 -83.40 -82.75 27.67
CA ALA A 306 -82.11 -82.71 26.99
C ALA A 306 -82.16 -81.88 25.68
N GLN A 307 -83.27 -81.96 24.94
CA GLN A 307 -83.45 -81.25 23.66
C GLN A 307 -83.68 -79.74 23.86
N THR A 308 -84.39 -79.31 24.92
CA THR A 308 -84.52 -77.89 25.28
C THR A 308 -83.22 -77.33 25.86
N THR A 309 -82.48 -78.12 26.64
CA THR A 309 -81.14 -77.73 27.14
C THR A 309 -80.15 -77.55 25.99
N ALA A 310 -80.12 -78.47 25.03
CA ALA A 310 -79.30 -78.36 23.83
C ALA A 310 -79.70 -77.16 22.94
N ALA A 311 -80.99 -76.82 22.86
CA ALA A 311 -81.45 -75.63 22.15
C ALA A 311 -80.94 -74.34 22.80
N HIS A 312 -81.05 -74.21 24.13
CA HIS A 312 -80.50 -73.06 24.86
C HIS A 312 -78.98 -72.95 24.69
N GLN A 313 -78.25 -74.05 24.81
CA GLN A 313 -76.80 -74.06 24.57
C GLN A 313 -76.42 -73.65 23.15
N MET A 314 -77.19 -74.03 22.12
CA MET A 314 -76.95 -73.57 20.75
C MET A 314 -77.25 -72.09 20.53
N ASP A 315 -78.27 -71.53 21.19
CA ASP A 315 -78.54 -70.09 21.11
C ASP A 315 -77.54 -69.23 21.92
N ASP A 316 -77.05 -69.73 23.05
CA ASP A 316 -75.94 -69.12 23.80
C ASP A 316 -74.65 -69.12 22.96
N LEU A 317 -74.33 -70.25 22.31
CA LEU A 317 -73.20 -70.35 21.37
C LEU A 317 -73.38 -69.47 20.13
N ARG A 318 -74.61 -69.27 19.63
CA ARG A 318 -74.88 -68.30 18.56
C ARG A 318 -74.65 -66.86 19.02
N CYS A 319 -75.06 -66.51 20.23
CA CYS A 319 -74.81 -65.18 20.80
C CYS A 319 -73.31 -64.91 20.98
N GLN A 320 -72.55 -65.90 21.46
CA GLN A 320 -71.09 -65.84 21.55
C GLN A 320 -70.43 -65.76 20.16
N LEU A 321 -70.95 -66.46 19.15
CA LEU A 321 -70.46 -66.39 17.77
C LEU A 321 -70.71 -65.01 17.14
N PHE A 322 -71.88 -64.40 17.40
CA PHE A 322 -72.17 -63.02 16.96
C PHE A 322 -71.27 -61.99 17.66
N ALA A 323 -71.02 -62.13 18.96
CA ALA A 323 -70.07 -61.28 19.68
C ALA A 323 -68.65 -61.38 19.10
N ALA A 324 -68.18 -62.60 18.80
CA ALA A 324 -66.89 -62.83 18.15
C ALA A 324 -66.83 -62.29 16.72
N GLN A 325 -67.94 -62.29 15.98
CA GLN A 325 -68.02 -61.66 14.65
C GLN A 325 -67.98 -60.12 14.72
N GLU A 326 -68.65 -59.49 15.70
CA GLU A 326 -68.48 -58.06 15.93
C GLU A 326 -67.05 -57.71 16.36
N GLU A 327 -66.43 -58.51 17.23
CA GLU A 327 -65.06 -58.30 17.69
C GLU A 327 -64.07 -58.42 16.52
N GLY A 328 -64.21 -59.42 15.65
CA GLY A 328 -63.44 -59.53 14.40
C GLY A 328 -63.67 -58.38 13.42
N ALA A 329 -64.89 -57.82 13.36
CA ALA A 329 -65.16 -56.62 12.56
C ALA A 329 -64.48 -55.37 13.12
N ARG A 330 -64.52 -55.18 14.45
CA ARG A 330 -63.81 -54.10 15.17
C ARG A 330 -62.29 -54.26 15.03
N GLU A 331 -61.76 -55.47 15.13
CA GLU A 331 -60.33 -55.75 14.96
C GLU A 331 -59.87 -55.43 13.53
N LYS A 332 -60.70 -55.74 12.51
CA LYS A 332 -60.44 -55.37 11.11
C LYS A 332 -60.42 -53.85 10.92
N GLU A 333 -61.39 -53.13 11.48
CA GLU A 333 -61.43 -51.66 11.42
C GLU A 333 -60.23 -51.01 12.13
N VAL A 334 -59.80 -51.57 13.27
CA VAL A 334 -58.59 -51.14 13.99
C VAL A 334 -57.32 -51.42 13.18
N LYS A 335 -57.20 -52.60 12.55
CA LYS A 335 -56.09 -52.96 11.66
C LYS A 335 -56.02 -52.04 10.44
N GLU A 336 -57.15 -51.68 9.84
CA GLU A 336 -57.21 -50.74 8.71
C GLU A 336 -56.81 -49.31 9.13
N LYS A 337 -57.32 -48.82 10.26
CA LYS A 337 -56.92 -47.51 10.82
C LYS A 337 -55.43 -47.47 11.22
N LEU A 338 -54.89 -48.57 11.74
CA LEU A 338 -53.45 -48.70 12.01
C LEU A 338 -52.63 -48.75 10.72
N GLY A 339 -53.03 -49.55 9.72
CA GLY A 339 -52.36 -49.65 8.43
C GLY A 339 -52.26 -48.30 7.73
N ASN A 340 -53.37 -47.58 7.59
CA ASN A 340 -53.42 -46.24 7.00
C ASN A 340 -52.53 -45.24 7.76
N ARG A 341 -52.45 -45.36 9.09
CA ARG A 341 -51.61 -44.51 9.96
C ARG A 341 -50.12 -44.87 9.89
N ILE A 342 -49.79 -46.15 9.70
CA ILE A 342 -48.42 -46.61 9.43
C ILE A 342 -47.97 -46.10 8.07
N SER A 343 -48.76 -46.29 7.00
CA SER A 343 -48.44 -45.76 5.67
C SER A 343 -48.29 -44.23 5.64
N SER A 344 -49.08 -43.51 6.46
CA SER A 344 -48.93 -42.06 6.64
C SER A 344 -47.63 -41.70 7.38
N LEU A 345 -47.18 -42.50 8.34
CA LEU A 345 -45.91 -42.29 9.03
C LEU A 345 -44.73 -42.64 8.12
N ASP A 346 -44.79 -43.74 7.36
CA ASP A 346 -43.76 -44.12 6.37
C ASP A 346 -43.62 -43.08 5.26
N ALA A 347 -44.68 -42.34 4.91
CA ALA A 347 -44.61 -41.22 3.99
C ALA A 347 -43.85 -40.03 4.61
N ILE A 348 -44.21 -39.63 5.84
CA ILE A 348 -43.54 -38.55 6.58
C ILE A 348 -42.06 -38.89 6.83
N ILE A 349 -41.74 -40.14 7.20
CA ILE A 349 -40.37 -40.60 7.41
C ILE A 349 -39.55 -40.41 6.13
N ARG A 350 -40.01 -40.95 4.99
CA ARG A 350 -39.32 -40.79 3.69
C ARG A 350 -39.19 -39.32 3.26
N GLU A 351 -40.19 -38.48 3.54
CA GLU A 351 -40.11 -37.04 3.28
C GLU A 351 -39.05 -36.35 4.16
N THR A 352 -38.98 -36.69 5.45
CA THR A 352 -37.93 -36.18 6.36
C THR A 352 -36.54 -36.73 6.05
N GLU A 353 -36.43 -37.96 5.53
CA GLU A 353 -35.16 -38.54 5.07
C GLU A 353 -34.68 -37.88 3.78
N ALA A 354 -35.57 -37.63 2.82
CA ALA A 354 -35.27 -36.85 1.62
C ALA A 354 -34.84 -35.42 1.97
N ALA A 355 -35.56 -34.74 2.87
CA ALA A 355 -35.18 -33.42 3.37
C ALA A 355 -33.82 -33.42 4.11
N ARG A 356 -33.55 -34.44 4.93
CA ARG A 356 -32.25 -34.61 5.59
C ARG A 356 -31.13 -34.88 4.59
N SER A 357 -31.38 -35.65 3.54
CA SER A 357 -30.41 -35.92 2.47
C SER A 357 -30.11 -34.66 1.65
N ALA A 358 -31.13 -33.86 1.30
CA ALA A 358 -30.94 -32.57 0.65
C ALA A 358 -30.17 -31.57 1.53
N ALA A 359 -30.47 -31.50 2.82
CA ALA A 359 -29.73 -30.67 3.77
C ALA A 359 -28.27 -31.15 3.95
N ALA A 360 -28.02 -32.47 3.96
CA ALA A 360 -26.67 -33.02 4.00
C ALA A 360 -25.86 -32.66 2.74
N GLN A 361 -26.47 -32.74 1.55
CA GLN A 361 -25.84 -32.31 0.30
C GLN A 361 -25.53 -30.80 0.33
N GLN A 362 -26.47 -29.97 0.78
CA GLN A 362 -26.26 -28.53 0.92
C GLN A 362 -25.10 -28.20 1.89
N VAL A 363 -24.94 -28.98 2.97
CA VAL A 363 -23.80 -28.85 3.89
C VAL A 363 -22.49 -29.27 3.22
N THR A 364 -22.45 -30.35 2.43
CA THR A 364 -21.23 -30.72 1.68
C THR A 364 -20.86 -29.69 0.61
N ASP A 365 -21.85 -29.11 -0.08
CA ASP A 365 -21.63 -28.10 -1.12
C ASP A 365 -21.09 -26.79 -0.51
N LEU A 366 -21.68 -26.33 0.60
CA LEU A 366 -21.20 -25.16 1.36
C LEU A 366 -19.82 -25.39 1.96
N ASN A 367 -19.52 -26.59 2.46
CA ASN A 367 -18.20 -26.91 3.02
C ASN A 367 -17.13 -27.01 1.92
N GLY A 368 -17.50 -27.46 0.71
CA GLY A 368 -16.66 -27.39 -0.49
C GLY A 368 -16.37 -25.96 -0.92
N GLN A 369 -17.38 -25.08 -0.94
CA GLN A 369 -17.21 -23.65 -1.20
C GLN A 369 -16.31 -22.97 -0.15
N LEU A 370 -16.50 -23.27 1.14
CA LEU A 370 -15.66 -22.75 2.21
C LEU A 370 -14.20 -23.20 2.06
N SER A 371 -13.96 -24.46 1.69
CA SER A 371 -12.60 -24.97 1.44
C SER A 371 -11.94 -24.31 0.21
N ALA A 372 -12.71 -23.99 -0.83
CA ALA A 372 -12.20 -23.27 -2.00
C ALA A 372 -11.81 -21.83 -1.63
N VAL A 373 -12.68 -21.10 -0.93
CA VAL A 373 -12.40 -19.74 -0.45
C VAL A 373 -11.19 -19.70 0.48
N GLN A 374 -11.03 -20.67 1.38
CA GLN A 374 -9.83 -20.78 2.24
C GLN A 374 -8.56 -21.06 1.43
N GLN A 375 -8.64 -21.83 0.34
CA GLN A 375 -7.50 -22.08 -0.53
C GLN A 375 -7.11 -20.84 -1.35
N GLU A 376 -8.10 -20.09 -1.88
CA GLU A 376 -7.87 -18.79 -2.53
C GLU A 376 -7.29 -17.76 -1.55
N GLU A 377 -7.78 -17.71 -0.30
CA GLU A 377 -7.26 -16.82 0.75
C GLU A 377 -5.80 -17.14 1.10
N CYS A 378 -5.41 -18.42 1.12
CA CYS A 378 -4.01 -18.83 1.29
C CYS A 378 -3.13 -18.40 0.10
N GLN A 379 -3.57 -18.64 -1.13
CA GLN A 379 -2.81 -18.23 -2.33
C GLN A 379 -2.67 -16.70 -2.44
N ALA A 380 -3.71 -15.94 -2.05
CA ALA A 380 -3.64 -14.48 -1.96
C ALA A 380 -2.63 -14.00 -0.89
N LYS A 381 -2.55 -14.68 0.26
CA LYS A 381 -1.56 -14.39 1.31
C LYS A 381 -0.13 -14.71 0.88
N GLU A 382 0.08 -15.81 0.15
CA GLU A 382 1.39 -16.15 -0.43
C GLU A 382 1.83 -15.10 -1.45
N SER A 383 0.94 -14.71 -2.37
CA SER A 383 1.22 -13.66 -3.37
C SER A 383 1.53 -12.29 -2.74
N HIS A 384 0.78 -11.86 -1.72
CA HIS A 384 1.11 -10.64 -0.97
C HIS A 384 2.41 -10.77 -0.15
N ALA A 385 2.76 -11.97 0.35
CA ALA A 385 4.02 -12.18 1.05
C ALA A 385 5.23 -12.05 0.10
N GLU A 386 5.11 -12.54 -1.15
CA GLU A 386 6.09 -12.32 -2.21
C GLU A 386 6.22 -10.83 -2.58
N GLU A 387 5.10 -10.13 -2.74
CA GLU A 387 5.07 -8.69 -3.03
C GLU A 387 5.71 -7.85 -1.90
N VAL A 388 5.38 -8.15 -0.64
CA VAL A 388 5.99 -7.50 0.53
C VAL A 388 7.49 -7.83 0.64
N SER A 389 7.90 -9.05 0.29
CA SER A 389 9.32 -9.43 0.21
C SER A 389 10.08 -8.60 -0.85
N LEU A 390 9.49 -8.45 -2.04
CA LEU A 390 10.03 -7.63 -3.13
C LEU A 390 10.15 -6.15 -2.72
N LEU A 391 9.10 -5.58 -2.12
CA LEU A 391 9.08 -4.20 -1.64
C LEU A 391 10.12 -3.97 -0.53
N ASN A 392 10.28 -4.89 0.41
CA ASN A 392 11.33 -4.81 1.43
C ASN A 392 12.74 -4.85 0.82
N GLY A 393 12.96 -5.67 -0.22
CA GLY A 393 14.22 -5.68 -0.98
C GLY A 393 14.51 -4.35 -1.67
N ILE A 394 13.50 -3.73 -2.28
CA ILE A 394 13.62 -2.39 -2.91
C ILE A 394 13.93 -1.33 -1.85
N ILE A 395 13.25 -1.34 -0.70
CA ILE A 395 13.50 -0.41 0.41
C ILE A 395 14.94 -0.57 0.91
N HIS A 396 15.41 -1.79 1.14
CA HIS A 396 16.76 -2.02 1.67
C HIS A 396 17.86 -1.55 0.69
N ASN A 397 17.66 -1.75 -0.61
CA ASN A 397 18.54 -1.21 -1.66
C ASN A 397 18.58 0.32 -1.62
N LEU A 398 17.41 0.99 -1.62
CA LEU A 398 17.33 2.46 -1.55
C LEU A 398 17.94 3.03 -0.26
N GLU A 399 17.84 2.33 0.87
CA GLU A 399 18.53 2.71 2.11
C GLU A 399 20.06 2.54 2.02
N SER A 400 20.55 1.53 1.31
CA SER A 400 21.99 1.35 1.04
C SER A 400 22.54 2.43 0.10
N GLU A 401 21.79 2.84 -0.93
CA GLU A 401 22.16 3.95 -1.82
C GLU A 401 22.14 5.29 -1.07
N ARG A 402 21.13 5.50 -0.21
CA ARG A 402 21.02 6.69 0.65
C ARG A 402 22.15 6.78 1.68
N THR A 403 22.61 5.67 2.24
CA THR A 403 23.76 5.68 3.16
C THR A 403 25.08 5.88 2.41
N ALA A 404 25.27 5.25 1.25
CA ALA A 404 26.45 5.47 0.41
C ALA A 404 26.57 6.92 -0.09
N THR A 405 25.47 7.54 -0.54
CA THR A 405 25.45 8.95 -0.95
C THR A 405 25.58 9.92 0.23
N GLY A 406 25.05 9.57 1.41
CA GLY A 406 25.31 10.28 2.66
C GLY A 406 26.81 10.30 3.01
N GLN A 407 27.45 9.13 2.95
CA GLN A 407 28.89 8.98 3.20
C GLN A 407 29.73 9.83 2.24
N GLN A 408 29.43 9.78 0.93
CA GLN A 408 30.10 10.61 -0.08
C GLN A 408 29.94 12.12 0.18
N MET A 409 28.78 12.56 0.66
CA MET A 409 28.57 13.98 1.01
C MET A 409 29.37 14.38 2.26
N GLU A 410 29.49 13.49 3.24
CA GLU A 410 30.27 13.72 4.47
C GLU A 410 31.79 13.71 4.19
N ASP A 411 32.28 12.83 3.31
CA ASP A 411 33.66 12.82 2.81
C ASP A 411 34.00 14.14 2.07
N LEU A 412 33.10 14.61 1.18
CA LEU A 412 33.26 15.90 0.49
C LEU A 412 33.24 17.10 1.45
N LEU A 413 32.40 17.07 2.49
CA LEU A 413 32.40 18.09 3.54
C LEU A 413 33.73 18.08 4.33
N CYS A 414 34.29 16.91 4.60
CA CYS A 414 35.61 16.77 5.21
C CYS A 414 36.71 17.36 4.30
N GLU A 415 36.72 17.03 3.01
CA GLU A 415 37.68 17.56 2.03
C GLU A 415 37.58 19.09 1.90
N ILE A 416 36.36 19.65 1.86
CA ILE A 416 36.13 21.10 1.84
C ILE A 416 36.65 21.75 3.14
N SER A 417 36.46 21.09 4.30
CA SER A 417 36.95 21.61 5.58
C SER A 417 38.49 21.65 5.64
N ALA A 418 39.15 20.62 5.12
CA ALA A 418 40.62 20.52 5.05
C ALA A 418 41.19 21.59 4.11
N ASN A 419 40.68 21.70 2.89
CA ASN A 419 41.07 22.73 1.93
C ASN A 419 40.88 24.16 2.49
N ARG A 420 39.80 24.40 3.24
CA ARG A 420 39.55 25.70 3.89
C ARG A 420 40.53 26.00 5.03
N GLN A 421 41.05 24.97 5.70
CA GLN A 421 42.07 25.12 6.73
C GLN A 421 43.48 25.32 6.12
N GLU A 422 43.80 24.63 5.02
CA GLU A 422 45.04 24.90 4.27
C GLU A 422 45.06 26.33 3.69
N ALA A 423 43.94 26.81 3.17
CA ALA A 423 43.81 28.19 2.69
C ALA A 423 44.17 29.22 3.78
N LYS A 424 43.61 29.06 5.01
CA LYS A 424 43.96 29.90 6.16
C LYS A 424 45.44 29.81 6.53
N GLN A 425 46.03 28.61 6.53
CA GLN A 425 47.46 28.44 6.80
C GLN A 425 48.32 29.13 5.73
N MET A 426 47.90 29.12 4.46
CA MET A 426 48.58 29.87 3.40
C MET A 426 48.43 31.39 3.58
N GLU A 427 47.26 31.90 3.95
CA GLU A 427 47.04 33.32 4.27
C GLU A 427 47.91 33.77 5.45
N GLU A 428 47.93 33.02 6.56
CA GLU A 428 48.82 33.29 7.70
C GLU A 428 50.30 33.28 7.31
N ASN A 429 50.73 32.29 6.53
CA ASN A 429 52.13 32.18 6.10
C ASN A 429 52.51 33.27 5.10
N PHE A 430 51.57 33.75 4.28
CA PHE A 430 51.76 34.93 3.44
C PHE A 430 51.87 36.20 4.28
N ALA A 431 50.96 36.42 5.25
CA ALA A 431 51.01 37.56 6.16
C ALA A 431 52.33 37.61 6.94
N LYS A 432 52.79 36.48 7.50
CA LYS A 432 54.10 36.36 8.20
C LYS A 432 55.27 36.71 7.27
N ARG A 433 55.23 36.32 5.98
CA ARG A 433 56.24 36.66 4.97
C ARG A 433 56.23 38.15 4.59
N ILE A 434 55.05 38.75 4.40
CA ILE A 434 54.91 40.19 4.12
C ILE A 434 55.40 41.03 5.31
N PHE A 435 55.06 40.63 6.55
CA PHE A 435 55.51 41.32 7.75
C PHE A 435 57.05 41.25 7.91
N SER A 436 57.65 40.10 7.62
CA SER A 436 59.11 39.95 7.58
C SER A 436 59.76 40.79 6.48
N LEU A 437 59.13 40.92 5.30
CA LEU A 437 59.65 41.74 4.20
C LEU A 437 59.58 43.23 4.55
N ASP A 438 58.46 43.70 5.10
CA ASP A 438 58.28 45.08 5.56
C ASP A 438 59.30 45.45 6.65
N ALA A 439 59.52 44.58 7.64
CA ALA A 439 60.53 44.78 8.67
C ALA A 439 61.94 44.98 8.08
N ILE A 440 62.32 44.20 7.06
CA ILE A 440 63.61 44.34 6.35
C ILE A 440 63.67 45.66 5.57
N LEU A 441 62.61 46.00 4.82
CA LEU A 441 62.56 47.23 4.01
C LEU A 441 62.62 48.50 4.86
N ARG A 442 61.96 48.50 6.03
CA ARG A 442 62.04 49.57 7.03
C ARG A 442 63.41 49.64 7.70
N HIS A 443 64.00 48.51 8.08
CA HIS A 443 65.31 48.47 8.75
C HIS A 443 66.43 49.06 7.88
N HIS A 444 66.37 48.85 6.56
CA HIS A 444 67.30 49.46 5.60
C HIS A 444 66.84 50.82 5.05
N GLU A 445 65.76 51.40 5.58
CA GLU A 445 65.19 52.69 5.17
C GLU A 445 64.90 52.83 3.66
N ILE A 446 64.53 51.72 3.00
CA ILE A 446 64.30 51.67 1.54
C ILE A 446 62.83 51.96 1.22
N ALA A 447 61.92 51.27 1.91
CA ALA A 447 60.49 51.33 1.68
C ALA A 447 59.72 50.86 2.92
N PHE A 448 58.40 51.02 2.91
CA PHE A 448 57.48 50.39 3.86
C PHE A 448 56.25 49.87 3.12
N ILE A 449 55.70 48.75 3.58
CA ILE A 449 54.48 48.15 3.05
C ILE A 449 53.31 48.63 3.91
N GLU A 450 52.34 49.26 3.26
CA GLU A 450 51.08 49.67 3.88
C GLU A 450 50.17 48.44 4.03
N HIS A 451 50.02 47.93 5.25
CA HIS A 451 49.46 46.58 5.49
C HIS A 451 48.02 46.38 4.97
N ASP A 452 47.19 47.43 4.97
CA ASP A 452 45.79 47.35 4.54
C ASP A 452 45.62 47.38 3.02
N SER A 453 46.63 47.85 2.28
CA SER A 453 46.61 48.00 0.82
C SER A 453 47.62 47.10 0.10
N TYR A 454 48.57 46.52 0.84
CA TYR A 454 49.79 45.86 0.36
C TYR A 454 50.65 46.73 -0.58
N VAL A 455 50.44 48.04 -0.60
CA VAL A 455 51.21 48.97 -1.44
C VAL A 455 52.58 49.25 -0.80
N LEU A 456 53.63 49.03 -1.59
CA LEU A 456 55.01 49.29 -1.20
C LEU A 456 55.34 50.76 -1.50
N ARG A 457 55.43 51.59 -0.46
CA ARG A 457 55.75 53.02 -0.55
C ARG A 457 57.26 53.23 -0.35
N PRO A 458 57.98 53.97 -1.21
CA PRO A 458 59.39 54.26 -1.01
C PRO A 458 59.59 55.15 0.22
N CYS A 459 60.69 54.94 0.93
CA CYS A 459 61.06 55.74 2.09
C CYS A 459 61.37 57.19 1.67
N PRO A 460 60.97 58.22 2.45
CA PRO A 460 61.31 59.62 2.15
C PRO A 460 62.81 59.88 1.94
N LYS A 461 63.69 59.11 2.58
CA LYS A 461 65.15 59.17 2.36
C LYS A 461 65.55 58.68 0.97
N LEU A 462 64.98 57.58 0.49
CA LEU A 462 65.21 57.07 -0.86
C LEU A 462 64.67 58.03 -1.93
N VAL A 463 63.48 58.60 -1.70
CA VAL A 463 62.90 59.64 -2.57
C VAL A 463 63.80 60.89 -2.61
N SER A 464 64.28 61.35 -1.45
CA SER A 464 65.21 62.49 -1.36
C SER A 464 66.54 62.22 -2.07
N LEU A 465 67.07 61.00 -2.00
CA LEU A 465 68.28 60.59 -2.70
C LEU A 465 68.07 60.58 -4.23
N LEU A 466 66.95 60.03 -4.70
CA LEU A 466 66.57 60.03 -6.12
C LEU A 466 66.37 61.45 -6.64
N GLU A 467 65.68 62.33 -5.90
CA GLU A 467 65.58 63.75 -6.23
C GLU A 467 66.93 64.46 -6.28
N TYR A 468 67.85 64.14 -5.37
CA TYR A 468 69.19 64.73 -5.33
C TYR A 468 70.04 64.29 -6.53
N LEU A 469 69.99 63.00 -6.88
CA LEU A 469 70.63 62.47 -8.10
C LEU A 469 70.02 63.08 -9.37
N HIS A 470 68.71 63.29 -9.40
CA HIS A 470 68.04 63.96 -10.52
C HIS A 470 68.45 65.44 -10.63
N LYS A 471 68.57 66.16 -9.50
CA LYS A 471 69.08 67.55 -9.43
C LYS A 471 70.56 67.66 -9.84
N LEU A 472 71.36 66.61 -9.66
CA LEU A 472 72.71 66.52 -10.21
C LEU A 472 72.71 66.25 -11.73
N ALA A 473 71.88 65.32 -12.21
CA ALA A 473 71.78 65.00 -13.64
C ALA A 473 71.28 66.19 -14.50
N VAL A 474 70.35 66.98 -13.97
CA VAL A 474 69.77 68.15 -14.66
C VAL A 474 70.73 69.37 -14.68
N LYS A 475 71.77 69.41 -13.84
CA LYS A 475 72.78 70.49 -13.86
C LYS A 475 73.94 70.19 -14.81
N ARG A 476 73.68 70.28 -16.12
CA ARG A 476 74.71 70.23 -17.18
C ARG A 476 74.52 71.37 -18.21
N PRO A 477 75.16 72.54 -18.03
CA PRO A 477 75.25 73.55 -19.09
C PRO A 477 76.33 73.16 -20.12
N THR A 478 76.11 73.51 -21.38
CA THR A 478 77.00 73.23 -22.51
C THR A 478 77.83 74.46 -22.89
N SER A 479 79.11 74.51 -22.50
CA SER A 479 80.14 75.32 -23.18
C SER A 479 81.57 75.02 -22.66
N GLU A 480 82.40 74.50 -23.55
CA GLU A 480 83.85 74.72 -23.74
C GLU A 480 84.88 74.90 -22.59
N SER A 481 86.00 74.21 -22.80
CA SER A 481 87.39 74.56 -22.42
C SER A 481 87.89 74.30 -20.99
N SER A 482 89.15 73.82 -20.93
CA SER A 482 90.02 73.62 -19.76
C SER A 482 89.58 72.58 -18.69
N PRO A 483 90.47 71.65 -18.27
CA PRO A 483 90.15 70.67 -17.23
C PRO A 483 90.48 71.16 -15.81
N PRO A 484 89.50 71.09 -14.90
CA PRO A 484 89.80 70.79 -13.50
C PRO A 484 88.95 69.63 -12.96
N THR A 485 89.62 68.70 -12.29
CA THR A 485 89.15 67.81 -11.19
C THR A 485 87.79 67.11 -11.36
N PRO A 486 87.73 65.75 -11.38
CA PRO A 486 86.44 65.04 -11.37
C PRO A 486 85.65 65.39 -10.10
N PRO A 487 84.32 65.59 -10.18
CA PRO A 487 83.50 65.72 -8.98
C PRO A 487 83.58 64.41 -8.19
N ILE A 488 83.94 64.51 -6.91
CA ILE A 488 84.04 63.34 -6.02
C ILE A 488 82.62 62.79 -5.83
N VAL A 489 82.32 61.71 -6.56
CA VAL A 489 81.18 60.84 -6.27
C VAL A 489 81.41 60.27 -4.87
N PRO A 490 80.41 60.27 -3.96
CA PRO A 490 80.55 59.63 -2.65
C PRO A 490 80.82 58.13 -2.79
N GLU A 491 82.09 57.74 -2.67
CA GLU A 491 82.60 56.38 -2.84
C GLU A 491 82.02 55.39 -1.81
N SER A 492 81.38 55.91 -0.76
CA SER A 492 80.78 55.23 0.38
C SER A 492 79.32 54.74 0.19
N PHE A 493 78.71 54.89 -1.00
CA PHE A 493 77.43 54.25 -1.34
C PHE A 493 77.58 52.83 -1.92
N THR A 494 78.77 52.23 -1.80
CA THR A 494 79.10 50.89 -2.31
C THR A 494 78.93 49.81 -1.23
N VAL A 495 79.78 49.82 -0.20
CA VAL A 495 79.96 48.71 0.78
C VAL A 495 78.68 48.18 1.42
N HIS A 496 77.70 49.03 1.73
CA HIS A 496 76.42 48.58 2.29
C HIS A 496 75.33 48.32 1.25
N THR A 497 75.41 48.93 0.07
CA THR A 497 74.39 48.81 -0.98
C THR A 497 74.68 47.60 -1.88
N ASP A 498 75.95 47.30 -2.17
CA ASP A 498 76.39 46.09 -2.88
C ASP A 498 76.13 44.81 -2.07
N ALA A 499 76.05 44.90 -0.74
CA ALA A 499 75.61 43.81 0.12
C ALA A 499 74.07 43.60 0.08
N VAL A 500 73.31 44.68 -0.17
CA VAL A 500 71.84 44.68 -0.15
C VAL A 500 71.23 44.35 -1.53
N ILE A 501 71.88 44.74 -2.63
CA ILE A 501 71.41 44.44 -4.00
C ILE A 501 71.22 42.92 -4.23
N PRO A 502 72.16 42.02 -3.86
CA PRO A 502 71.95 40.57 -3.95
C PRO A 502 70.82 40.07 -3.06
N ILE A 503 70.61 40.65 -1.88
CA ILE A 503 69.53 40.27 -0.95
C ILE A 503 68.17 40.66 -1.53
N ILE A 504 68.06 41.86 -2.12
CA ILE A 504 66.85 42.34 -2.80
C ILE A 504 66.60 41.51 -4.06
N SER A 505 67.61 41.29 -4.91
CA SER A 505 67.47 40.45 -6.12
C SER A 505 67.00 39.05 -5.74
N ALA A 506 67.64 38.39 -4.76
CA ALA A 506 67.22 37.07 -4.30
C ALA A 506 65.79 37.04 -3.71
N ARG A 507 65.32 38.15 -3.10
CA ARG A 507 63.92 38.31 -2.67
C ARG A 507 62.97 38.52 -3.85
N VAL A 508 63.35 39.31 -4.85
CA VAL A 508 62.59 39.49 -6.10
C VAL A 508 62.51 38.17 -6.87
N ASP A 509 63.61 37.44 -7.05
CA ASP A 509 63.66 36.13 -7.68
C ASP A 509 62.84 35.07 -6.93
N HIS A 510 62.75 35.19 -5.59
CA HIS A 510 61.88 34.35 -4.77
C HIS A 510 60.40 34.74 -4.93
N LEU A 511 60.07 36.03 -5.01
CA LEU A 511 58.71 36.52 -5.30
C LEU A 511 58.26 36.15 -6.71
N VAL A 512 59.15 36.25 -7.72
CA VAL A 512 58.89 35.83 -9.10
C VAL A 512 58.60 34.32 -9.14
N ARG A 513 59.48 33.48 -8.56
CA ARG A 513 59.25 32.03 -8.46
C ARG A 513 57.96 31.70 -7.70
N TRP A 514 57.68 32.37 -6.59
CA TRP A 514 56.44 32.18 -5.85
C TRP A 514 55.19 32.58 -6.65
N SER A 515 55.25 33.66 -7.44
CA SER A 515 54.15 34.07 -8.33
C SER A 515 53.91 33.06 -9.47
N GLN A 516 54.98 32.43 -9.98
CA GLN A 516 54.88 31.34 -10.96
C GLN A 516 54.26 30.09 -10.32
N GLN A 517 54.65 29.77 -9.08
CA GLN A 517 54.10 28.66 -8.31
C GLN A 517 52.60 28.88 -8.00
N LEU A 518 52.20 30.10 -7.64
CA LEU A 518 50.80 30.51 -7.43
C LEU A 518 49.96 30.40 -8.72
N LYS A 519 50.53 30.80 -9.87
CA LYS A 519 49.90 30.60 -11.19
C LYS A 519 49.73 29.11 -11.53
N GLN A 520 50.64 28.24 -11.10
CA GLN A 520 50.51 26.79 -11.30
C GLN A 520 49.45 26.16 -10.37
N THR A 521 49.34 26.57 -9.10
CA THR A 521 48.27 26.07 -8.21
C THR A 521 46.89 26.57 -8.62
N LEU A 522 46.76 27.84 -9.04
CA LEU A 522 45.51 28.34 -9.64
C LEU A 522 45.12 27.53 -10.88
N LYS A 523 46.07 27.30 -11.81
CA LYS A 523 45.81 26.48 -13.01
C LYS A 523 45.39 25.05 -12.66
N LYS A 524 45.99 24.41 -11.64
CA LYS A 524 45.56 23.09 -11.14
C LYS A 524 44.15 23.13 -10.55
N ARG A 525 43.83 24.14 -9.73
CA ARG A 525 42.50 24.30 -9.13
C ARG A 525 41.43 24.46 -10.22
N ASP A 526 41.70 25.28 -11.22
CA ASP A 526 40.74 25.55 -12.31
C ASP A 526 40.57 24.32 -13.22
N GLN A 527 41.62 23.52 -13.42
CA GLN A 527 41.52 22.18 -14.02
C GLN A 527 40.66 21.22 -13.18
N MET A 528 40.84 21.20 -11.85
CA MET A 528 40.06 20.36 -10.95
C MET A 528 38.57 20.74 -10.93
N ILE A 529 38.26 22.04 -10.96
CA ILE A 529 36.89 22.58 -11.13
C ILE A 529 36.29 22.15 -12.48
N ALA A 530 37.08 22.15 -13.57
CA ALA A 530 36.62 21.68 -14.87
C ALA A 530 36.35 20.16 -14.87
N SER A 531 37.22 19.35 -14.26
CA SER A 531 37.01 17.91 -14.10
C SER A 531 35.77 17.59 -13.26
N LEU A 532 35.58 18.29 -12.13
CA LEU A 532 34.38 18.12 -11.29
C LEU A 532 33.10 18.43 -12.08
N LYS A 533 33.06 19.56 -12.82
CA LYS A 533 31.92 19.91 -13.68
C LYS A 533 31.64 18.84 -14.74
N ALA A 534 32.67 18.26 -15.35
CA ALA A 534 32.53 17.18 -16.33
C ALA A 534 31.98 15.89 -15.70
N SER A 535 32.44 15.51 -14.50
CA SER A 535 31.88 14.36 -13.77
C SER A 535 30.41 14.59 -13.39
N THR A 536 30.03 15.81 -12.99
CA THR A 536 28.62 16.14 -12.66
C THR A 536 27.70 16.05 -13.88
N THR A 537 28.12 16.50 -15.07
CA THR A 537 27.31 16.34 -16.28
C THR A 537 27.22 14.89 -16.76
N VAL A 538 28.29 14.09 -16.59
CA VAL A 538 28.22 12.64 -16.86
C VAL A 538 27.21 11.96 -15.93
N ALA A 539 27.30 12.17 -14.61
CA ALA A 539 26.34 11.61 -13.66
C ALA A 539 24.89 12.02 -13.96
N SER A 540 24.66 13.30 -14.29
CA SER A 540 23.33 13.80 -14.70
C SER A 540 22.82 13.19 -16.01
N SER A 541 23.70 12.77 -16.92
CA SER A 541 23.31 12.09 -18.15
C SER A 541 23.02 10.59 -17.94
N GLN A 542 23.71 9.97 -16.98
CA GLN A 542 23.55 8.55 -16.65
C GLN A 542 22.23 8.30 -15.92
N ALA A 543 21.88 9.17 -14.95
CA ALA A 543 20.57 9.17 -14.29
C ALA A 543 19.38 9.42 -15.26
N ALA A 544 19.62 10.07 -16.40
CA ALA A 544 18.61 10.24 -17.46
C ALA A 544 18.48 8.98 -18.35
N ALA A 545 19.57 8.24 -18.56
CA ALA A 545 19.59 7.00 -19.34
C ALA A 545 18.95 5.81 -18.59
N GLU A 546 19.22 5.66 -17.30
CA GLU A 546 18.70 4.53 -16.50
C GLU A 546 17.19 4.65 -16.25
N ASN A 547 16.64 5.87 -16.25
CA ASN A 547 15.19 6.11 -16.25
C ASN A 547 14.48 5.73 -17.57
N THR A 548 15.19 5.45 -18.66
CA THR A 548 14.58 5.00 -19.94
C THR A 548 14.66 3.50 -20.19
N THR A 549 15.45 2.73 -19.43
CA THR A 549 15.63 1.29 -19.66
C THR A 549 14.73 0.38 -18.81
N ASN A 550 14.28 0.82 -17.63
CA ASN A 550 13.38 0.04 -16.76
C ASN A 550 11.88 0.10 -17.16
N SER A 551 11.54 0.70 -18.29
CA SER A 551 10.17 0.71 -18.85
C SER A 551 9.80 -0.63 -19.53
N LYS A 552 9.86 -1.74 -18.77
CA LYS A 552 9.39 -3.07 -19.18
C LYS A 552 8.50 -3.72 -18.11
N LEU A 553 7.33 -3.12 -17.87
CA LEU A 553 6.20 -3.92 -17.39
C LEU A 553 5.82 -4.97 -18.45
N PRO A 554 5.40 -6.18 -18.06
CA PRO A 554 4.85 -7.15 -19.01
C PRO A 554 3.50 -6.66 -19.57
N GLN A 555 3.37 -6.63 -20.89
CA GLN A 555 2.06 -6.42 -21.53
C GLN A 555 1.17 -7.66 -21.32
N VAL A 556 0.18 -7.56 -20.44
CA VAL A 556 -0.91 -8.54 -20.37
C VAL A 556 -1.85 -8.31 -21.55
N LEU A 557 -2.04 -9.33 -22.38
CA LEU A 557 -2.85 -9.28 -23.60
C LEU A 557 -4.36 -9.27 -23.27
N PRO A 558 -5.15 -8.32 -23.81
CA PRO A 558 -6.60 -8.38 -23.74
C PRO A 558 -7.15 -9.28 -24.87
N MET A 559 -7.23 -10.60 -24.63
CA MET A 559 -7.97 -11.50 -25.54
C MET A 559 -9.48 -11.34 -25.38
N VAL A 560 -10.05 -10.36 -26.08
CA VAL A 560 -11.50 -10.28 -26.30
C VAL A 560 -11.87 -11.17 -27.48
N SER A 561 -12.46 -12.33 -27.19
CA SER A 561 -13.13 -13.18 -28.18
C SER A 561 -14.64 -12.90 -28.16
N THR A 562 -15.12 -12.04 -29.05
CA THR A 562 -16.56 -11.80 -29.23
C THR A 562 -17.23 -12.99 -29.93
N SER A 563 -18.34 -13.48 -29.36
CA SER A 563 -19.36 -14.23 -30.08
C SER A 563 -20.74 -13.73 -29.66
N SER A 564 -21.70 -13.75 -30.58
CA SER A 564 -22.84 -12.82 -30.54
C SER A 564 -24.22 -13.50 -30.66
N THR A 565 -25.05 -13.31 -29.63
CA THR A 565 -26.53 -13.31 -29.68
C THR A 565 -26.98 -12.48 -28.47
N ASP A 566 -27.52 -11.27 -28.59
CA ASP A 566 -28.71 -10.78 -29.32
C ASP A 566 -30.05 -11.20 -28.69
N ARG A 567 -30.98 -10.23 -28.64
CA ARG A 567 -32.38 -10.23 -28.10
C ARG A 567 -32.54 -10.29 -26.58
N GLY A 568 -33.16 -9.25 -26.01
CA GLY A 568 -33.59 -9.25 -24.60
C GLY A 568 -34.11 -7.92 -24.02
N HIS A 569 -34.96 -7.15 -24.73
CA HIS A 569 -35.53 -5.92 -24.16
C HIS A 569 -36.62 -6.22 -23.09
N ALA A 570 -36.34 -5.85 -21.83
CA ALA A 570 -37.32 -5.58 -20.78
C ALA A 570 -36.67 -4.63 -19.75
N GLN A 571 -36.73 -3.31 -19.95
CA GLN A 571 -37.76 -2.42 -19.41
C GLN A 571 -38.17 -2.67 -17.95
N ILE A 572 -37.83 -1.67 -17.14
CA ILE A 572 -38.28 -1.41 -15.77
C ILE A 572 -39.82 -1.42 -15.70
N LEU A 573 -40.40 -2.15 -14.75
CA LEU A 573 -41.72 -1.85 -14.20
C LEU A 573 -41.88 -2.48 -12.80
N ALA A 574 -42.35 -1.69 -11.83
CA ALA A 574 -42.66 -2.16 -10.48
C ALA A 574 -44.16 -2.46 -10.34
N PRO A 575 -44.58 -3.55 -9.66
CA PRO A 575 -45.98 -3.81 -9.37
C PRO A 575 -46.40 -3.24 -8.00
N LYS A 576 -47.43 -2.38 -8.00
CA LYS A 576 -48.15 -1.96 -6.78
C LYS A 576 -49.64 -2.30 -6.95
N ALA A 577 -50.20 -3.03 -5.98
CA ALA A 577 -51.63 -3.16 -5.67
C ALA A 577 -52.61 -3.77 -6.71
N VAL A 578 -52.90 -5.07 -6.54
CA VAL A 578 -54.18 -5.78 -6.84
C VAL A 578 -54.27 -6.92 -5.78
N ARG A 579 -55.26 -7.12 -4.90
CA ARG A 579 -56.61 -6.56 -4.59
C ARG A 579 -57.82 -7.09 -5.40
N GLU A 580 -58.69 -7.84 -4.69
CA GLU A 580 -60.07 -8.28 -5.06
C GLU A 580 -60.19 -9.21 -6.29
N LEU A 581 -61.00 -10.29 -6.34
CA LEU A 581 -61.85 -11.00 -5.36
C LEU A 581 -61.45 -12.51 -5.34
N LEU A 582 -61.74 -13.35 -4.33
CA LEU A 582 -63.03 -14.00 -4.00
C LEU A 582 -62.93 -14.54 -2.55
N HIS A 583 -63.77 -14.14 -1.59
CA HIS A 583 -65.06 -14.76 -1.26
C HIS A 583 -65.03 -16.29 -1.07
N GLY A 584 -64.82 -16.70 0.19
CA GLY A 584 -65.06 -18.05 0.74
C GLY A 584 -65.57 -17.94 2.19
N HIS A 585 -66.52 -18.78 2.60
CA HIS A 585 -67.42 -18.50 3.73
C HIS A 585 -67.33 -19.51 4.90
N TYR A 586 -67.29 -19.00 6.15
CA TYR A 586 -67.54 -19.70 7.43
C TYR A 586 -66.60 -20.86 7.83
N PRO A 587 -66.63 -21.36 9.10
CA PRO A 587 -67.01 -20.73 10.38
C PRO A 587 -65.87 -20.76 11.45
N PRO A 588 -65.99 -20.02 12.57
CA PRO A 588 -64.99 -20.06 13.64
C PRO A 588 -65.06 -21.34 14.50
N ARG A 589 -63.91 -21.88 14.93
CA ARG A 589 -63.84 -22.94 15.94
C ARG A 589 -64.23 -22.38 17.31
N ARG A 590 -65.20 -23.04 17.99
CA ARG A 590 -65.54 -22.73 19.39
C ARG A 590 -64.39 -23.13 20.33
N ILE A 591 -64.11 -22.27 21.30
CA ILE A 591 -63.40 -22.64 22.52
C ILE A 591 -64.40 -23.35 23.43
N ASN A 592 -64.17 -24.62 23.74
CA ASN A 592 -64.91 -25.33 24.79
C ASN A 592 -64.09 -25.25 26.09
N GLN A 593 -64.64 -24.57 27.09
CA GLN A 593 -64.19 -24.74 28.48
C GLN A 593 -64.60 -26.14 28.98
N PRO A 594 -63.81 -26.78 29.86
CA PRO A 594 -64.30 -27.93 30.62
C PRO A 594 -65.41 -27.49 31.57
N LYS A 595 -66.50 -28.26 31.65
CA LYS A 595 -67.47 -28.10 32.73
C LYS A 595 -66.97 -28.85 33.96
N GLU A 596 -66.99 -28.17 35.09
CA GLU A 596 -67.09 -28.83 36.40
C GLU A 596 -68.48 -29.45 36.54
N CYS A 597 -68.55 -30.64 37.14
CA CYS A 597 -69.74 -31.19 37.77
C CYS A 597 -69.31 -31.87 39.07
N SER A 598 -70.17 -31.79 40.09
CA SER A 598 -70.07 -32.55 41.35
C SER A 598 -70.60 -33.97 41.19
#